data_AF-H7GEE2-F1
#
_entry.id   AF-H7GEE2-F1
#
_cell.length_a   1.000
_cell.length_b   1.000
_cell.length_c   1.000
_cell.angle_alpha   90.00
_cell.angle_beta   90.00
_cell.angle_gamma   90.00
#
_symmetry.space_group_name_H-M   'P 1'
#
loop_
_entity.id
_entity.type
_entity.pdbx_description
1 polymer ?
#
loop_
_entity_poly.entity_id
_entity_poly.type
_entity_poly.pdbx_seq_one_letter_code
_entity_poly.pdbx_strand_id
1 'polypeptide(L)'
;MLATVSLFLMGGVLLGLALLPPWPVAVGLAFLFGVGQQFWSLLVTGLTYRELPEELVGRGMGGVAFVSGLLAPLGPLLGGALAGVALPLPFLLAGGLLLALAPWAGRGWR
;
A
#
# COMPACT_ATOMS: atom_id res chain seq x y z
N MET A 1 -15.31 -3.20 -1.42
CA MET A 1 -15.40 -2.31 -0.24
C MET A 1 -14.10 -2.30 0.55
N LEU A 2 -13.63 -3.45 1.06
CA LEU A 2 -12.39 -3.52 1.85
C LEU A 2 -11.17 -2.94 1.11
N ALA A 3 -11.01 -3.21 -0.20
CA ALA A 3 -9.89 -2.70 -0.99
C ALA A 3 -9.84 -1.16 -1.05
N THR A 4 -10.99 -0.53 -1.33
CA THR A 4 -11.14 0.92 -1.33
C THR A 4 -10.82 1.50 0.05
N VAL A 5 -11.32 0.88 1.13
CA VAL A 5 -11.05 1.33 2.51
C VAL A 5 -9.55 1.24 2.84
N SER A 6 -8.89 0.14 2.50
CA SER A 6 -7.44 -0.02 2.70
C SER A 6 -6.65 1.06 1.98
N LEU A 7 -6.97 1.32 0.70
CA LEU A 7 -6.29 2.33 -0.11
C LEU A 7 -6.54 3.75 0.41
N PHE A 8 -7.76 4.05 0.86
CA PHE A 8 -8.06 5.34 1.51
C PHE A 8 -7.30 5.52 2.82
N LEU A 9 -7.25 4.47 3.64
CA LEU A 9 -6.56 4.51 4.93
C LEU A 9 -5.05 4.71 4.72
N MET A 10 -4.43 3.93 3.84
CA MET A 10 -3.00 4.06 3.54
C MET A 10 -2.68 5.40 2.86
N GLY A 11 -3.46 5.80 1.86
CA GLY A 11 -3.23 7.03 1.11
C GLY A 11 -3.44 8.29 1.94
N GLY A 12 -4.52 8.35 2.71
CA GLY A 12 -4.83 9.48 3.60
C GLY A 12 -3.79 9.64 4.71
N VAL A 13 -3.30 8.53 5.26
CA VAL A 13 -2.23 8.55 6.27
C VAL A 13 -0.93 9.11 5.69
N LEU A 14 -0.55 8.72 4.47
CA LEU A 14 0.63 9.27 3.81
C LEU A 14 0.49 10.78 3.56
N LEU A 15 -0.68 11.26 3.14
CA LEU A 15 -0.92 12.71 3.03
C LEU A 15 -0.83 13.42 4.38
N GLY A 16 -1.27 12.77 5.47
CA GLY A 16 -1.08 13.27 6.84
C GLY A 16 0.40 13.37 7.24
N LEU A 17 1.22 12.39 6.85
CA LEU A 17 2.67 12.41 7.09
C LEU A 17 3.39 13.48 6.26
N ALA A 18 2.86 13.83 5.08
CA ALA A 18 3.40 14.91 4.25
C ALA A 18 3.34 16.29 4.94
N LEU A 19 2.44 16.47 5.92
CA LEU A 19 2.35 17.69 6.74
C LEU A 19 3.46 17.79 7.79
N LEU A 20 4.34 16.80 7.88
CA LEU A 20 5.45 16.72 8.85
C LEU A 20 4.98 16.94 10.29
N PRO A 21 4.00 16.14 10.77
CA PRO A 21 3.46 16.32 12.11
C PRO A 21 4.49 15.96 13.19
N PRO A 22 4.27 16.37 14.46
CA PRO A 22 5.11 15.96 15.58
C PRO A 22 5.26 14.44 15.65
N TRP A 23 6.42 13.96 16.10
CA TRP A 23 6.76 12.53 16.10
C TRP A 23 5.72 11.60 16.75
N PRO A 24 4.98 11.96 17.84
CA PRO A 24 3.97 11.07 18.40
C PRO A 24 2.79 10.86 17.43
N VAL A 25 2.40 11.91 16.70
CA VAL A 25 1.35 11.84 15.68
C VAL A 25 1.83 11.02 14.48
N ALA A 26 3.09 11.20 14.07
CA ALA A 26 3.68 10.41 12.99
C ALA A 26 3.69 8.91 13.31
N VAL A 27 3.95 8.53 14.57
CA VAL A 27 3.86 7.12 15.03
C VAL A 27 2.42 6.60 14.94
N GLY A 28 1.43 7.38 15.39
CA GLY A 28 0.02 7.03 15.27
C GLY A 28 -0.41 6.84 13.80
N LEU A 29 0.06 7.71 12.93
CA LEU A 29 -0.13 7.61 11.48
C LEU A 29 0.53 6.34 10.93
N ALA A 30 1.79 6.06 11.25
CA ALA A 30 2.47 4.83 10.81
C ALA A 30 1.74 3.55 11.27
N PHE A 31 1.17 3.55 12.48
CA PHE A 31 0.32 2.47 12.95
C PHE A 31 -0.94 2.29 12.08
N LEU A 32 -1.65 3.38 11.78
CA LEU A 32 -2.83 3.35 10.90
C LEU A 32 -2.49 2.90 9.48
N PHE A 33 -1.32 3.29 8.96
CA PHE A 33 -0.80 2.77 7.70
C PHE A 33 -0.66 1.24 7.75
N GLY A 34 -0.08 0.72 8.84
CA GLY A 34 0.06 -0.73 9.06
C GLY A 34 -1.29 -1.45 9.11
N VAL A 35 -2.31 -0.87 9.73
CA VAL A 35 -3.68 -1.42 9.72
C VAL A 35 -4.23 -1.52 8.29
N GLY A 36 -4.08 -0.46 7.49
CA GLY A 36 -4.50 -0.46 6.09
C GLY A 36 -3.74 -1.49 5.25
N GLN A 37 -2.44 -1.60 5.46
CA GLN A 37 -1.59 -2.60 4.80
C GLN A 37 -2.03 -4.02 5.16
N GLN A 38 -2.38 -4.28 6.42
CA GLN A 38 -2.83 -5.61 6.83
C GLN A 38 -4.15 -6.00 6.15
N PHE A 39 -5.11 -5.09 6.05
CA PHE A 39 -6.34 -5.34 5.28
C PHE A 39 -6.06 -5.62 3.80
N TRP A 40 -5.11 -4.89 3.20
CA TRP A 40 -4.67 -5.15 1.83
C TRP A 40 -4.02 -6.53 1.68
N SER A 41 -3.16 -6.93 2.61
CA SER A 41 -2.51 -8.25 2.62
C SER A 41 -3.53 -9.39 2.68
N LEU A 42 -4.53 -9.26 3.55
CA LEU A 42 -5.63 -10.22 3.67
C LEU A 42 -6.46 -10.30 2.38
N LEU A 43 -6.69 -9.17 1.70
CA LEU A 43 -7.38 -9.15 0.41
C LEU A 43 -6.60 -9.88 -0.68
N VAL A 44 -5.31 -9.57 -0.85
CA VAL A 44 -4.47 -10.22 -1.86
C VAL A 44 -4.42 -11.73 -1.61
N THR A 45 -4.23 -12.13 -0.36
CA THR A 45 -4.25 -13.54 0.04
C THR A 45 -5.59 -14.18 -0.27
N GLY A 46 -6.70 -13.57 0.18
CA GLY A 46 -8.05 -14.09 -0.04
C GLY A 46 -8.44 -14.22 -1.51
N LEU A 47 -8.05 -13.26 -2.35
CA LEU A 47 -8.23 -13.33 -3.80
C LEU A 47 -7.41 -14.45 -4.43
N THR A 48 -6.17 -14.63 -3.97
CA THR A 48 -5.27 -15.69 -4.47
C THR A 48 -5.86 -17.07 -4.20
N TYR A 49 -6.41 -17.31 -3.00
CA TYR A 49 -7.11 -18.56 -2.67
C TYR A 49 -8.44 -18.74 -3.40
N ARG A 50 -9.13 -17.65 -3.75
CA ARG A 50 -10.42 -17.70 -4.46
C ARG A 50 -10.26 -18.00 -5.95
N GLU A 51 -9.23 -17.42 -6.59
CA GLU A 51 -9.08 -17.47 -8.05
C GLU A 51 -8.19 -18.62 -8.54
N LEU A 52 -7.28 -19.14 -7.70
CA LEU A 52 -6.39 -20.22 -8.09
C LEU A 52 -6.87 -21.59 -7.61
N PRO A 53 -6.70 -22.64 -8.41
CA PRO A 53 -6.82 -24.03 -7.95
C PRO A 53 -5.88 -24.30 -6.79
N GLU A 54 -6.28 -25.14 -5.82
CA GLU A 54 -5.50 -25.45 -4.62
C GLU A 54 -4.05 -25.89 -4.92
N GLU A 55 -3.87 -26.65 -6.00
CA GLU A 55 -2.59 -27.16 -6.51
C GLU A 55 -1.63 -26.03 -6.93
N LEU A 56 -2.15 -24.86 -7.29
CA LEU A 56 -1.40 -23.72 -7.81
C LEU A 56 -1.27 -22.58 -6.79
N VAL A 57 -1.99 -22.61 -5.67
CA VAL A 57 -1.95 -21.56 -4.64
C VAL A 57 -0.52 -21.31 -4.14
N GLY A 58 0.25 -22.38 -3.90
CA GLY A 58 1.65 -22.26 -3.49
C GLY A 58 2.52 -21.53 -4.51
N ARG A 59 2.30 -21.78 -5.81
CA ARG A 59 2.98 -21.06 -6.91
C ARG A 59 2.49 -19.62 -7.03
N GLY A 60 1.19 -19.38 -6.85
CA GLY A 60 0.59 -18.04 -6.87
C GLY A 60 1.15 -17.16 -5.75
N MET A 61 1.12 -17.63 -4.51
CA MET A 61 1.69 -16.93 -3.36
C MET A 61 3.21 -16.72 -3.52
N GLY A 62 3.93 -17.73 -4.04
CA GLY A 62 5.35 -17.60 -4.37
C GLY A 62 5.62 -16.53 -5.43
N GLY A 63 4.79 -16.45 -6.47
CA GLY A 63 4.86 -15.42 -7.51
C GLY A 63 4.59 -14.02 -6.97
N VAL A 64 3.56 -13.86 -6.12
CA VAL A 64 3.26 -12.58 -5.45
C VAL A 64 4.44 -12.14 -4.56
N ALA A 65 5.01 -13.07 -3.79
CA ALA A 65 6.18 -12.79 -2.94
C ALA A 65 7.40 -12.43 -3.79
N PHE A 66 7.65 -13.13 -4.90
CA PHE A 66 8.74 -12.85 -5.83
C PHE A 66 8.61 -11.45 -6.44
N VAL A 67 7.43 -11.11 -6.98
CA VAL A 67 7.19 -9.77 -7.56
C VAL A 67 7.32 -8.68 -6.49
N SER A 68 6.76 -8.91 -5.30
CA SER A 68 6.87 -7.96 -4.19
C SER A 68 8.32 -7.75 -3.77
N GLY A 69 9.12 -8.82 -3.68
CA GLY A 69 10.54 -8.76 -3.36
C GLY A 69 11.37 -8.08 -4.45
N LEU A 70 11.07 -8.35 -5.73
CA LEU A 70 11.73 -7.71 -6.87
C LEU A 70 11.48 -6.20 -6.90
N LEU A 71 10.28 -5.76 -6.54
CA LEU A 71 9.88 -4.36 -6.53
C LEU A 71 10.20 -3.64 -5.20
N ALA A 72 10.46 -4.37 -4.12
CA ALA A 72 10.73 -3.79 -2.79
C ALA A 72 11.82 -2.71 -2.78
N PRO A 73 12.95 -2.85 -3.51
CA PRO A 73 13.99 -1.82 -3.55
C PRO A 73 13.53 -0.50 -4.19
N LEU A 74 12.51 -0.52 -5.07
CA LEU A 74 12.04 0.69 -5.74
C LEU A 74 11.44 1.69 -4.75
N GLY A 75 10.83 1.23 -3.66
CA GLY A 75 10.28 2.09 -2.63
C GLY A 75 11.36 3.01 -2.01
N PRO A 76 12.43 2.46 -1.40
CA PRO A 76 13.54 3.26 -0.90
C PRO A 76 14.29 4.06 -1.96
N LEU A 77 14.48 3.53 -3.18
CA LEU A 77 15.17 4.26 -4.25
C LEU A 77 14.41 5.52 -4.68
N LEU A 78 13.11 5.37 -4.98
CA LEU A 78 12.25 6.50 -5.37
C LEU A 78 11.99 7.43 -4.18
N GLY A 79 11.72 6.86 -3.01
CA GLY A 79 11.48 7.63 -1.79
C GLY A 79 12.69 8.46 -1.38
N GLY A 80 13.90 7.89 -1.42
CA GLY A 80 15.14 8.59 -1.13
C GLY A 80 15.45 9.69 -2.14
N ALA A 81 15.31 9.40 -3.44
CA ALA A 81 15.52 10.39 -4.50
C ALA A 81 14.57 11.59 -4.35
N LEU A 82 13.29 11.33 -4.09
CA LEU A 82 12.27 12.37 -3.89
C LEU A 82 12.48 13.14 -2.57
N ALA A 83 12.83 12.45 -1.49
CA ALA A 83 13.12 13.08 -0.20
C ALA A 83 14.35 14.00 -0.28
N GLY A 84 15.32 13.68 -1.15
CA GLY A 84 16.46 14.55 -1.44
C GLY A 84 16.09 15.89 -2.08
N VAL A 85 14.93 15.97 -2.76
CA VAL A 85 14.38 17.23 -3.27
C VAL A 85 13.55 17.93 -2.20
N ALA A 86 12.58 17.21 -1.62
CA ALA A 86 11.81 17.68 -0.48
C ALA A 86 11.21 16.50 0.30
N LEU A 87 11.35 16.53 1.62
CA LEU A 87 10.88 15.47 2.52
C LEU A 87 9.38 15.11 2.36
N PRO A 88 8.46 16.05 2.06
CA PRO A 88 7.04 15.72 1.84
C PRO A 88 6.73 14.98 0.52
N LEU A 89 7.58 15.11 -0.51
CA LEU A 89 7.28 14.61 -1.87
C LEU A 89 6.99 13.11 -1.96
N PRO A 90 7.78 12.21 -1.33
CA PRO A 90 7.49 10.78 -1.34
C PRO A 90 6.08 10.48 -0.83
N PHE A 91 5.68 11.15 0.25
CA PHE A 91 4.40 10.96 0.91
C PHE A 91 3.23 11.49 0.08
N LEU A 92 3.39 12.67 -0.53
CA LEU A 92 2.37 13.26 -1.41
C LEU A 92 2.13 12.40 -2.65
N LEU A 93 3.21 11.93 -3.29
CA LEU A 93 3.10 11.11 -4.49
C LEU A 93 2.52 9.73 -4.19
N ALA A 94 3.04 9.03 -3.18
CA ALA A 94 2.53 7.72 -2.80
C ALA A 94 1.08 7.82 -2.29
N GLY A 95 0.78 8.78 -1.41
CA GLY A 95 -0.55 9.00 -0.89
C GLY A 95 -1.56 9.38 -1.97
N GLY A 96 -1.20 10.34 -2.83
CA GLY A 96 -2.03 10.77 -3.96
C GLY A 96 -2.32 9.64 -4.94
N LEU A 97 -1.31 8.82 -5.27
CA LEU A 97 -1.49 7.68 -6.17
C LEU A 97 -2.45 6.62 -5.59
N LEU A 98 -2.29 6.28 -4.31
CA LEU A 98 -3.19 5.32 -3.64
C LEU A 98 -4.64 5.82 -3.61
N LEU A 99 -4.84 7.12 -3.33
CA LEU A 99 -6.18 7.73 -3.35
C LEU A 99 -6.76 7.80 -4.77
N ALA A 100 -5.94 8.06 -5.79
CA ALA A 100 -6.39 8.05 -7.18
C ALA A 100 -6.84 6.65 -7.64
N LEU A 101 -6.24 5.58 -7.10
CA LEU A 101 -6.59 4.19 -7.39
C LEU A 101 -7.79 3.67 -6.59
N ALA A 102 -8.07 4.24 -5.41
CA ALA A 102 -9.13 3.79 -4.52
C ALA A 102 -10.55 3.69 -5.17
N PRO A 103 -10.98 4.63 -6.04
CA PRO A 103 -12.26 4.52 -6.74
C PRO A 103 -12.32 3.36 -7.75
N TRP A 104 -11.18 2.97 -8.32
CA TRP A 104 -11.08 1.90 -9.32
C TRP A 104 -11.11 0.51 -8.67
N ALA A 105 -10.50 0.38 -7.49
CA ALA A 105 -10.53 -0.83 -6.67
C ALA A 105 -11.97 -1.26 -6.29
N GLY A 106 -12.94 -0.33 -6.27
CA GLY A 106 -14.34 -0.64 -6.01
C GLY A 106 -15.12 -1.16 -7.21
N ARG A 107 -14.65 -0.91 -8.45
CA ARG A 107 -15.40 -1.20 -9.69
C ARG A 107 -14.97 -2.50 -10.38
N GLY A 108 -13.70 -2.88 -10.27
CA GLY A 108 -13.14 -4.04 -11.00
C GLY A 108 -13.09 -5.35 -10.22
N TRP A 109 -13.37 -5.35 -8.92
CA TRP A 109 -13.19 -6.52 -8.03
C TRP A 109 -14.52 -7.08 -7.47
N ARG A 110 -15.63 -6.88 -8.20
CA ARG A 110 -16.92 -7.56 -7.94
C ARG A 110 -16.95 -8.86 -8.73
#